data_AF-A0AA39T921-F1
#
_entry.id   AF-A0AA39T921-F1
#
_cell.length_a   1.000
_cell.length_b   1.000
_cell.length_c   1.000
_cell.angle_alpha   90.00
_cell.angle_beta   90.00
_cell.angle_gamma   90.00
#
_symmetry.space_group_name_H-M   'P 1'
#
loop_
_entity.id
_entity.type
_entity.pdbx_description
1 polymer ?
#
loop_
_entity_poly.entity_id
_entity_poly.type
_entity_poly.pdbx_seq_one_letter_code
_entity_poly.pdbx_strand_id
1 'polypeptide(L)'
;MDCKICELKQRQFYCENCLKTHIRDFRLQTQHFATDRDEQVVKSSRALDGFNASRTRRANISNIQSQVDELMNGLATLRKDNEKKRNRLRALRETMATRRQTLSAARLQPQPSITQQATREAQELKALSVTIARARSGLVQELVEVFNVVEVGGRPPIGGKAGTKGEWTIGDLILPVPGDIRRYPPDHINAVITHTIHFVSLLTLYLGVKLPFEIHWTGRKLGVGQPWIGAGRGSEHGGWAKWHTNHPLHLSSATLSTTTPTSTKNIPITSESYLEPDPEPQASFTTALAMLLYNVSYLAYTQNVDVPLNQAGDVLSNLWSVCCSSDLGKRSHETNPFLPPPTPAGFGLDFMQLLQATTANPASRVRAHKARKRVEKLPEVDEDGWDIIEDTT
;
A
#
# COMPACT_ATOMS: atom_id res chain seq x y z
N MET A 1 4.71 -110.04 -64.58
CA MET A 1 5.01 -111.47 -64.48
C MET A 1 6.16 -111.60 -63.50
N ASP A 2 5.98 -112.35 -62.43
CA ASP A 2 7.02 -112.52 -61.41
C ASP A 2 8.03 -113.52 -61.96
N CYS A 3 9.31 -113.15 -62.00
CA CYS A 3 10.35 -114.05 -62.47
C CYS A 3 10.45 -115.19 -61.46
N LYS A 4 10.13 -116.43 -61.87
CA LYS A 4 10.07 -117.59 -60.97
C LYS A 4 11.40 -117.98 -60.32
N ILE A 5 12.50 -117.31 -60.67
CA ILE A 5 13.84 -117.61 -60.13
C ILE A 5 14.26 -116.61 -59.05
N CYS A 6 14.05 -115.31 -59.26
CA CYS A 6 14.44 -114.28 -58.29
C CYS A 6 13.27 -113.59 -57.59
N GLU A 7 12.04 -113.96 -57.92
CA GLU A 7 10.77 -113.44 -57.38
C GLU A 7 10.55 -111.92 -57.50
N LEU A 8 11.52 -111.19 -58.07
CA LEU A 8 11.44 -109.76 -58.29
C LEU A 8 10.50 -109.46 -59.47
N LYS A 9 9.51 -108.60 -59.23
CA LYS A 9 8.56 -108.08 -60.23
C LYS A 9 9.32 -107.27 -61.28
N GLN A 10 9.71 -107.91 -62.38
CA GLN A 10 10.29 -107.18 -63.50
C GLN A 10 9.24 -106.26 -64.12
N ARG A 11 9.64 -105.02 -64.41
CA ARG A 11 8.77 -104.03 -65.07
C ARG A 11 8.35 -104.61 -66.41
N GLN A 12 7.06 -104.75 -66.60
CA GLN A 12 6.52 -105.24 -67.86
C GLN A 12 6.79 -104.18 -68.92
N PHE A 13 7.65 -104.50 -69.89
CA PHE A 13 7.91 -103.64 -71.03
C PHE A 13 6.76 -103.82 -72.01
N TYR A 14 5.82 -102.87 -71.97
CA TYR A 14 4.72 -102.83 -72.91
C TYR A 14 5.20 -102.17 -74.20
N CYS A 15 4.89 -102.76 -75.35
CA CYS A 15 5.07 -102.07 -76.62
C CYS A 15 4.14 -100.84 -76.68
N GLU A 16 4.41 -99.90 -77.58
CA GLU A 16 3.65 -98.63 -77.68
C GLU A 16 2.13 -98.86 -77.77
N ASN A 17 1.70 -99.89 -78.49
CA ASN A 17 0.29 -100.24 -78.61
C ASN A 17 -0.30 -100.75 -77.28
N CYS A 18 0.39 -101.64 -76.56
CA CYS A 18 -0.06 -102.11 -75.24
C CYS A 18 -0.13 -100.97 -74.21
N LEU A 19 0.80 -100.01 -74.26
CA LEU A 19 0.82 -98.87 -73.35
C LEU A 19 -0.31 -97.86 -73.69
N LYS A 20 -0.59 -97.64 -74.98
CA LYS A 20 -1.78 -96.90 -75.44
C LYS A 20 -3.09 -97.55 -74.98
N THR A 21 -3.17 -98.88 -75.03
CA THR A 21 -4.33 -99.63 -74.51
C THR A 21 -4.46 -99.47 -73.00
N HIS A 22 -3.39 -99.67 -72.22
CA HIS A 22 -3.42 -99.48 -70.77
C HIS A 22 -3.79 -98.05 -70.34
N ILE A 23 -3.25 -97.01 -71.01
CA ILE A 23 -3.62 -95.62 -70.71
C ILE A 23 -5.10 -95.37 -71.05
N ARG A 24 -5.59 -95.93 -72.16
CA ARG A 24 -7.01 -95.88 -72.51
C ARG A 24 -7.85 -96.56 -71.43
N ASP A 25 -7.46 -97.75 -70.98
CA ASP A 25 -8.17 -98.49 -69.93
C ASP A 25 -8.17 -97.75 -68.60
N PHE A 26 -7.04 -97.14 -68.19
CA PHE A 26 -6.99 -96.30 -66.98
C PHE A 26 -7.86 -95.05 -67.10
N ARG A 27 -7.90 -94.41 -68.27
CA ARG A 27 -8.80 -93.27 -68.50
C ARG A 27 -10.25 -93.69 -68.43
N LEU A 28 -10.61 -94.83 -69.04
CA LEU A 28 -11.95 -95.42 -68.95
C LEU A 28 -12.32 -95.75 -67.50
N GLN A 29 -11.38 -96.33 -66.73
CA GLN A 29 -11.60 -96.67 -65.33
C GLN A 29 -11.71 -95.43 -64.43
N THR A 30 -10.90 -94.40 -64.67
CA THR A 30 -11.00 -93.12 -63.95
C THR A 30 -12.32 -92.42 -64.26
N GLN A 31 -12.75 -92.47 -65.52
CA GLN A 31 -14.05 -91.94 -65.93
C GLN A 31 -15.18 -92.70 -65.24
N HIS A 32 -15.12 -94.03 -65.16
CA HIS A 32 -16.08 -94.86 -64.43
C HIS A 32 -16.15 -94.50 -62.93
N PHE A 33 -15.01 -94.36 -62.25
CA PHE A 33 -15.02 -93.99 -60.83
C PHE A 33 -15.46 -92.54 -60.60
N ALA A 34 -15.16 -91.63 -61.53
CA ALA A 34 -15.66 -90.26 -61.46
C ALA A 34 -17.19 -90.23 -61.59
N THR A 35 -17.76 -91.02 -62.52
CA THR A 35 -19.23 -91.15 -62.63
C THR A 35 -19.84 -91.75 -61.38
N ASP A 36 -19.23 -92.78 -60.78
CA ASP A 36 -19.72 -93.37 -59.52
C ASP A 36 -19.67 -92.36 -58.36
N ARG A 37 -18.59 -91.58 -58.24
CA ARG A 37 -18.48 -90.51 -57.23
C ARG A 37 -19.56 -89.46 -57.45
N ASP A 38 -19.73 -88.99 -58.69
CA ASP A 38 -20.69 -87.94 -58.99
C ASP A 38 -22.11 -88.44 -58.74
N GLU A 39 -22.42 -89.70 -59.04
CA GLU A 39 -23.67 -90.34 -58.63
C GLU A 39 -23.84 -90.35 -57.10
N GLN A 40 -22.81 -90.70 -56.34
CA GLN A 40 -22.89 -90.72 -54.87
C GLN A 40 -23.01 -89.32 -54.28
N VAL A 41 -22.35 -88.32 -54.85
CA VAL A 41 -22.49 -86.91 -54.47
C VAL A 41 -23.90 -86.43 -54.78
N VAL A 42 -24.46 -86.75 -55.95
CA VAL A 42 -25.84 -86.40 -56.30
C VAL A 42 -26.84 -87.10 -55.38
N LYS A 43 -26.65 -88.39 -55.08
CA LYS A 43 -27.47 -89.14 -54.11
C LYS A 43 -27.42 -88.49 -52.73
N SER A 44 -26.23 -88.09 -52.28
CA SER A 44 -26.03 -87.41 -50.98
C SER A 44 -26.65 -86.02 -50.96
N SER A 45 -26.45 -85.21 -52.00
CA SER A 45 -27.04 -83.86 -52.11
C SER A 45 -28.57 -83.93 -52.11
N ARG A 46 -29.17 -84.86 -52.88
CA ARG A 46 -30.62 -85.08 -52.87
C ARG A 46 -31.13 -85.52 -51.51
N ALA A 47 -30.40 -86.39 -50.80
CA ALA A 47 -30.75 -86.78 -49.44
C ALA A 47 -30.68 -85.59 -48.48
N LEU A 48 -29.70 -84.69 -48.64
CA LEU A 48 -29.51 -83.49 -47.81
C LEU A 48 -30.50 -82.36 -48.13
N ASP A 49 -31.00 -82.25 -49.36
CA ASP A 49 -31.95 -81.20 -49.77
C ASP A 49 -33.24 -81.22 -48.91
N GLY A 50 -33.71 -82.42 -48.53
CA GLY A 50 -34.83 -82.58 -47.60
C GLY A 50 -34.55 -82.03 -46.19
N PHE A 51 -33.29 -82.06 -45.74
CA PHE A 51 -32.88 -81.57 -44.42
C PHE A 51 -32.49 -80.08 -44.42
N ASN A 52 -32.05 -79.53 -45.56
CA ASN A 52 -31.61 -78.13 -45.68
C ASN A 52 -32.72 -77.16 -45.26
N ALA A 53 -33.95 -77.36 -45.73
CA ALA A 53 -35.10 -76.52 -45.33
C ALA A 53 -35.35 -76.55 -43.82
N SER A 54 -35.28 -77.73 -43.20
CA SER A 54 -35.44 -77.91 -41.75
C SER A 54 -34.30 -77.30 -40.94
N ARG A 55 -33.07 -77.33 -41.48
CA ARG A 55 -31.90 -76.70 -40.85
C ARG A 55 -32.00 -75.17 -40.89
N THR A 56 -32.34 -74.60 -42.05
CA THR A 56 -32.56 -73.16 -42.21
C THR A 56 -33.70 -72.67 -41.32
N ARG A 57 -34.80 -73.43 -41.23
CA ARG A 57 -35.91 -73.09 -40.33
C ARG A 57 -35.47 -73.05 -38.86
N ARG A 58 -34.72 -74.05 -38.39
CA ARG A 58 -34.18 -74.07 -37.01
C ARG A 58 -33.20 -72.92 -36.77
N ALA A 59 -32.33 -72.62 -37.73
CA ALA A 59 -31.41 -71.49 -37.64
C ALA A 59 -32.17 -70.15 -37.54
N ASN A 60 -33.22 -69.97 -38.35
CA ASN A 60 -34.06 -68.77 -38.30
C ASN A 60 -34.80 -68.64 -36.96
N ILE A 61 -35.37 -69.73 -36.44
CA ILE A 61 -36.03 -69.73 -35.12
C ILE A 61 -35.03 -69.35 -34.03
N SER A 62 -33.85 -69.96 -34.03
CA SER A 62 -32.79 -69.64 -33.07
C SER A 62 -32.36 -68.17 -33.14
N ASN A 63 -32.21 -67.62 -34.35
CA ASN A 63 -31.87 -66.21 -34.55
C ASN A 63 -32.98 -65.27 -34.02
N ILE A 64 -34.24 -65.56 -34.34
CA ILE A 64 -35.38 -64.79 -33.81
C ILE A 64 -35.46 -64.88 -32.29
N GLN A 65 -35.23 -66.07 -31.71
CA GLN A 65 -35.18 -66.25 -30.26
C GLN A 65 -34.08 -65.39 -29.63
N SER A 66 -32.87 -65.40 -30.20
CA SER A 66 -31.76 -64.55 -29.75
C SER A 66 -32.11 -63.07 -29.81
N GLN A 67 -32.80 -62.61 -30.86
CA GLN A 67 -33.25 -61.23 -30.99
C GLN A 67 -34.31 -60.86 -29.95
N VAL A 68 -35.25 -61.77 -29.66
CA VAL A 68 -36.24 -61.57 -28.61
C VAL A 68 -35.58 -61.47 -27.25
N ASP A 69 -34.62 -62.36 -26.95
CA ASP A 69 -33.88 -62.34 -25.69
C ASP A 69 -33.06 -61.04 -25.53
N GLU A 70 -32.41 -60.58 -26.59
CA GLU A 70 -31.69 -59.30 -26.61
C GLU A 70 -32.64 -58.12 -26.35
N LEU A 71 -33.80 -58.08 -27.00
CA LEU A 71 -34.80 -57.04 -26.79
C LEU A 71 -35.37 -57.08 -25.37
N MET A 72 -35.62 -58.27 -24.82
CA MET A 72 -36.09 -58.41 -23.44
C MET A 72 -35.05 -57.93 -22.43
N ASN A 73 -33.77 -58.26 -22.64
CA ASN A 73 -32.66 -57.80 -21.81
C ASN A 73 -32.47 -56.28 -21.92
N GLY A 74 -32.57 -55.74 -23.14
CA GLY A 74 -32.53 -54.29 -23.38
C GLY A 74 -33.68 -53.56 -22.67
N LEU A 75 -34.89 -54.11 -22.73
CA LEU A 75 -36.06 -53.57 -22.06
C LEU A 75 -35.94 -53.61 -20.53
N ALA A 76 -35.43 -54.72 -19.97
CA ALA A 76 -35.15 -54.83 -18.54
C ALA A 76 -34.12 -53.79 -18.07
N THR A 77 -33.06 -53.58 -18.86
CA THR A 77 -32.02 -52.57 -18.60
C THR A 77 -32.60 -51.17 -18.64
N LEU A 78 -33.39 -50.84 -19.68
CA LEU A 78 -34.05 -49.53 -19.80
C LEU A 78 -35.04 -49.26 -18.67
N ARG A 79 -35.77 -50.27 -18.20
CA ARG A 79 -36.65 -50.15 -17.01
C ARG A 79 -35.83 -49.81 -15.76
N LYS A 80 -34.73 -50.52 -15.53
CA LYS A 80 -33.83 -50.29 -14.38
C LYS A 80 -33.23 -48.88 -14.43
N ASP A 81 -32.82 -48.40 -15.59
CA ASP A 81 -32.21 -47.08 -15.72
C ASP A 81 -33.24 -45.93 -15.63
N ASN A 82 -34.46 -46.13 -16.13
CA ASN A 82 -35.56 -45.20 -15.87
C ASN A 82 -35.87 -45.08 -14.38
N GLU A 83 -35.88 -46.20 -13.66
CA GLU A 83 -36.11 -46.20 -12.22
C GLU A 83 -34.99 -45.46 -11.46
N LYS A 84 -33.72 -45.69 -11.81
CA LYS A 84 -32.59 -44.93 -11.28
C LYS A 84 -32.72 -43.43 -11.53
N LYS A 85 -33.11 -43.02 -12.75
CA LYS A 85 -33.30 -41.60 -13.10
C LYS A 85 -34.45 -40.98 -12.31
N ARG A 86 -35.56 -41.69 -12.12
CA ARG A 86 -36.69 -41.24 -11.30
C ARG A 86 -36.29 -41.05 -9.84
N ASN A 87 -35.53 -41.98 -9.27
CA ASN A 87 -35.04 -41.89 -7.89
C ASN A 87 -34.05 -40.73 -7.71
N ARG A 88 -33.12 -40.53 -8.66
CA ARG A 88 -32.22 -39.36 -8.65
C ARG A 88 -32.99 -38.04 -8.68
N LEU A 89 -34.03 -37.96 -9.52
CA LEU A 89 -34.85 -36.77 -9.64
C LEU A 89 -35.67 -36.48 -8.38
N ARG A 90 -36.16 -37.52 -7.69
CA ARG A 90 -36.80 -37.40 -6.37
C ARG A 90 -35.83 -36.85 -5.33
N ALA A 91 -34.63 -37.42 -5.22
CA ALA A 91 -33.61 -36.97 -4.27
C ALA A 91 -33.18 -35.50 -4.51
N LEU A 92 -33.01 -35.11 -5.78
CA LEU A 92 -32.68 -33.71 -6.13
C LEU A 92 -33.80 -32.73 -5.75
N ARG A 93 -35.07 -33.11 -5.96
CA ARG A 93 -36.22 -32.28 -5.55
C ARG A 93 -36.28 -32.12 -4.03
N GLU A 94 -36.03 -33.19 -3.29
CA GLU A 94 -35.98 -33.15 -1.82
C GLU A 94 -34.83 -32.26 -1.32
N THR A 95 -33.65 -32.37 -1.93
CA THR A 95 -32.47 -31.54 -1.59
C THR A 95 -32.72 -30.05 -1.86
N MET A 96 -33.44 -29.74 -2.94
CA MET A 96 -33.86 -28.37 -3.26
C MET A 96 -34.90 -27.85 -2.26
N ALA A 97 -35.85 -28.69 -1.85
CA ALA A 97 -36.87 -28.33 -0.87
C ALA A 97 -36.25 -28.05 0.50
N THR A 98 -35.35 -28.91 0.98
CA THR A 98 -34.63 -28.71 2.25
C THR A 98 -33.80 -27.45 2.22
N ARG A 99 -33.03 -27.19 1.15
CA ARG A 99 -32.28 -25.93 1.00
C ARG A 99 -33.18 -24.69 1.03
N ARG A 100 -34.34 -24.73 0.36
CA ARG A 100 -35.30 -23.62 0.40
C ARG A 100 -35.82 -23.37 1.81
N GLN A 101 -36.14 -24.44 2.55
CA GLN A 101 -36.59 -24.36 3.93
C GLN A 101 -35.49 -23.83 4.87
N THR A 102 -34.24 -24.26 4.70
CA THR A 102 -33.10 -23.76 5.48
C THR A 102 -32.86 -22.28 5.21
N LEU A 103 -32.91 -21.85 3.94
CA LEU A 103 -32.77 -20.43 3.58
C LEU A 103 -33.92 -19.57 4.10
N SER A 104 -35.16 -20.07 4.07
CA SER A 104 -36.30 -19.34 4.64
C SER A 104 -36.19 -19.24 6.16
N ALA A 105 -35.76 -20.30 6.84
CA ALA A 105 -35.50 -20.26 8.28
C ALA A 105 -34.37 -19.28 8.64
N ALA A 106 -33.28 -19.25 7.87
CA ALA A 106 -32.18 -18.32 8.07
C ALA A 106 -32.60 -16.85 7.84
N ARG A 107 -33.51 -16.58 6.89
CA ARG A 107 -34.06 -15.23 6.68
C ARG A 107 -34.97 -14.74 7.81
N LEU A 108 -35.58 -15.67 8.55
CA LEU A 108 -36.45 -15.34 9.68
C LEU A 108 -35.67 -15.17 10.99
N GLN A 109 -34.38 -15.51 11.03
CA GLN A 109 -33.55 -15.14 12.18
C GLN A 109 -33.46 -13.61 12.24
N PRO A 110 -33.87 -12.99 13.35
CA PRO A 110 -33.65 -11.56 13.54
C PRO A 110 -32.15 -11.34 13.49
N GLN A 111 -31.67 -10.66 12.44
CA GLN A 111 -30.32 -10.16 12.48
C GLN A 111 -30.24 -9.28 13.73
N PRO A 112 -29.33 -9.55 14.70
CA PRO A 112 -29.02 -8.53 15.68
C PRO A 112 -28.69 -7.29 14.87
N SER A 113 -29.30 -6.16 15.20
CA SER A 113 -29.10 -4.93 14.44
C SER A 113 -27.63 -4.54 14.57
N ILE A 114 -26.79 -5.07 13.68
CA ILE A 114 -25.35 -4.80 13.58
C ILE A 114 -25.17 -3.29 13.51
N THR A 115 -26.10 -2.59 12.87
CA THR A 115 -26.18 -1.13 12.85
C THR A 115 -26.28 -0.52 14.25
N GLN A 116 -27.11 -1.02 15.16
CA GLN A 116 -27.22 -0.47 16.52
C GLN A 116 -25.98 -0.79 17.36
N GLN A 117 -25.43 -2.00 17.25
CA GLN A 117 -24.18 -2.37 17.93
C GLN A 117 -23.01 -1.52 17.43
N ALA A 118 -22.84 -1.40 16.11
CA ALA A 118 -21.82 -0.55 15.51
C ALA A 118 -22.01 0.94 15.86
N THR A 119 -23.25 1.42 15.95
CA THR A 119 -23.53 2.79 16.37
C THR A 119 -23.12 3.02 17.83
N ARG A 120 -23.42 2.05 18.71
CA ARG A 120 -23.03 2.11 20.12
C ARG A 120 -21.51 2.09 20.28
N GLU A 121 -20.83 1.17 19.60
CA GLU A 121 -19.36 1.10 19.62
C GLU A 121 -18.72 2.38 19.07
N ALA A 122 -19.27 2.95 17.99
CA ALA A 122 -18.80 4.22 17.45
C ALA A 122 -18.99 5.39 18.44
N GLN A 123 -20.09 5.40 19.20
CA GLN A 123 -20.32 6.40 20.26
C GLN A 123 -19.33 6.22 21.43
N GLU A 124 -19.10 4.99 21.87
CA GLU A 124 -18.15 4.67 22.94
C GLU A 124 -16.70 5.04 22.53
N LEU A 125 -16.30 4.72 21.30
CA LEU A 125 -15.00 5.13 20.74
C LEU A 125 -14.85 6.65 20.69
N LYS A 126 -15.90 7.38 20.29
CA LYS A 126 -15.90 8.84 20.27
C LYS A 126 -15.79 9.44 21.68
N ALA A 127 -16.44 8.84 22.68
CA ALA A 127 -16.33 9.28 24.07
C ALA A 127 -14.91 9.06 24.63
N LEU A 128 -14.29 7.93 24.30
CA LEU A 128 -12.92 7.62 24.67
C LEU A 128 -11.92 8.59 24.01
N SER A 129 -12.07 8.88 22.71
CA SER A 129 -11.17 9.81 22.00
C SER A 129 -11.22 11.21 22.61
N VAL A 130 -12.41 11.72 22.96
CA VAL A 130 -12.59 13.00 23.67
C VAL A 130 -11.91 12.99 25.05
N THR A 131 -12.01 11.88 25.78
CA THR A 131 -11.39 11.75 27.11
C THR A 131 -9.86 11.74 27.01
N ILE A 132 -9.30 11.03 26.03
CA ILE A 132 -7.85 11.01 25.77
C ILE A 132 -7.36 12.38 25.33
N ALA A 133 -8.10 13.07 24.46
CA ALA A 133 -7.76 14.44 24.03
C ALA A 133 -7.70 15.38 25.24
N ARG A 134 -8.71 15.37 26.12
CA ARG A 134 -8.73 16.18 27.34
C ARG A 134 -7.56 15.88 28.29
N ALA A 135 -7.24 14.60 28.50
CA ALA A 135 -6.11 14.21 29.35
C ALA A 135 -4.78 14.74 28.79
N ARG A 136 -4.58 14.65 27.48
CA ARG A 136 -3.39 15.18 26.80
C ARG A 136 -3.35 16.71 26.80
N SER A 137 -4.49 17.40 26.68
CA SER A 137 -4.53 18.84 26.88
C SER A 137 -3.98 19.24 28.25
N GLY A 138 -4.33 18.49 29.31
CA GLY A 138 -3.73 18.69 30.63
C GLY A 138 -2.20 18.54 30.62
N LEU A 139 -1.68 17.44 30.04
CA LEU A 139 -0.23 17.23 29.91
C LEU A 139 0.49 18.33 29.12
N VAL A 140 -0.16 18.88 28.09
CA VAL A 140 0.40 19.97 27.28
C VAL A 140 0.43 21.28 28.07
N GLN A 141 -0.57 21.55 28.93
CA GLN A 141 -0.53 22.73 29.81
C GLN A 141 0.61 22.64 30.82
N GLU A 142 0.78 21.48 31.47
CA GLU A 142 1.93 21.23 32.36
C GLU A 142 3.27 21.37 31.61
N LEU A 143 3.32 20.92 30.35
CA LEU A 143 4.53 21.05 29.51
C LEU A 143 4.88 22.52 29.25
N VAL A 144 3.88 23.34 28.92
CA VAL A 144 4.06 24.79 28.71
C VAL A 144 4.57 25.48 29.97
N GLU A 145 4.04 25.10 31.13
CA GLU A 145 4.47 25.63 32.43
C GLU A 145 5.91 25.20 32.77
N VAL A 146 6.25 23.92 32.64
CA VAL A 146 7.59 23.38 32.93
C VAL A 146 8.67 24.00 32.05
N PHE A 147 8.37 24.22 30.77
CA PHE A 147 9.31 24.86 29.84
C PHE A 147 9.24 26.38 29.86
N ASN A 148 8.35 26.98 30.67
CA ASN A 148 8.13 28.41 30.78
C ASN A 148 8.03 29.10 29.41
N VAL A 149 7.14 28.59 28.55
CA VAL A 149 6.89 29.21 27.24
C VAL A 149 5.93 30.38 27.42
N VAL A 150 6.42 31.60 27.29
CA VAL A 150 5.63 32.81 27.61
C VAL A 150 6.00 33.99 26.72
N GLU A 151 5.04 34.89 26.49
CA GLU A 151 5.27 36.20 25.88
C GLU A 151 5.78 37.18 26.94
N VAL A 152 6.98 37.73 26.72
CA VAL A 152 7.59 38.74 27.58
C VAL A 152 6.91 40.09 27.29
N GLY A 153 6.06 40.54 28.23
CA GLY A 153 5.28 41.76 28.04
C GLY A 153 4.29 42.14 29.14
N GLY A 154 4.24 41.42 30.26
CA GLY A 154 3.46 41.76 31.46
C GLY A 154 4.36 41.87 32.69
N ARG A 155 4.38 43.06 33.32
CA ARG A 155 5.16 43.56 34.48
C ARG A 155 6.63 43.09 34.59
N PRO A 156 7.63 43.99 34.51
CA PRO A 156 9.04 43.61 34.72
C PRO A 156 9.26 42.98 36.10
N PRO A 157 10.01 41.88 36.23
CA PRO A 157 10.64 41.55 37.50
C PRO A 157 11.59 42.70 37.86
N ILE A 158 11.51 43.14 39.11
CA ILE A 158 12.31 44.25 39.66
C ILE A 158 13.80 43.91 39.43
N GLY A 159 14.41 44.55 38.41
CA GLY A 159 15.84 44.46 38.10
C GLY A 159 16.23 43.93 36.71
N GLY A 160 15.30 43.45 35.87
CA GLY A 160 15.60 42.95 34.52
C GLY A 160 15.41 43.99 33.40
N LYS A 161 16.21 43.92 32.33
CA LYS A 161 15.93 44.66 31.08
C LYS A 161 14.56 44.21 30.57
N ALA A 162 13.63 45.15 30.38
CA ALA A 162 12.31 44.85 29.84
C ALA A 162 12.46 44.16 28.48
N GLY A 163 11.94 42.93 28.35
CA GLY A 163 11.71 42.35 27.03
C GLY A 163 10.77 43.29 26.27
N THR A 164 11.04 43.45 24.97
CA THR A 164 10.14 44.25 24.15
C THR A 164 8.84 43.47 24.00
N LYS A 165 7.71 44.12 24.32
CA LYS A 165 6.36 43.55 24.17
C LYS A 165 6.24 42.79 22.85
N GLY A 166 5.93 41.50 22.90
CA GLY A 166 5.81 40.62 21.74
C GLY A 166 6.95 39.60 21.56
N GLU A 167 8.00 39.63 22.38
CA GLU A 167 9.04 38.61 22.37
C GLU A 167 8.61 37.36 23.13
N TRP A 168 8.87 36.18 22.57
CA TRP A 168 8.56 34.90 23.21
C TRP A 168 9.83 34.25 23.77
N THR A 169 9.72 33.67 24.96
CA THR A 169 10.81 32.95 25.63
C THR A 169 10.45 31.50 25.93
N ILE A 170 11.46 30.66 26.01
CA ILE A 170 11.40 29.29 26.54
C ILE A 170 12.53 29.12 27.55
N GLY A 171 12.20 28.77 28.80
CA GLY A 171 13.17 28.73 29.90
C GLY A 171 13.94 30.04 30.07
N ASP A 172 13.24 31.18 29.96
CA ASP A 172 13.78 32.55 29.99
C ASP A 172 14.76 32.91 28.84
N LEU A 173 14.87 32.05 27.82
CA LEU A 173 15.72 32.29 26.66
C LEU A 173 14.87 32.63 25.42
N ILE A 174 15.27 33.67 24.69
CA ILE A 174 14.62 34.10 23.45
C ILE A 174 15.14 33.24 22.29
N LEU A 175 14.22 32.70 21.47
CA LEU A 175 14.57 32.06 20.20
C LEU A 175 14.59 33.12 19.09
N PRO A 176 15.76 33.54 18.59
CA PRO A 176 15.82 34.54 17.53
C PRO A 176 15.23 34.01 16.23
N VAL A 177 14.51 34.88 15.55
CA VAL A 177 14.05 34.70 14.17
C VAL A 177 15.28 34.49 13.27
N PRO A 178 15.21 33.67 12.19
CA PRO A 178 16.35 33.35 11.33
C PRO A 178 17.27 34.51 10.92
N GLY A 179 16.71 35.69 10.67
CA GLY A 179 17.47 36.90 10.30
C GLY A 179 18.34 37.49 11.41
N ASP A 180 18.05 37.20 12.68
CA ASP A 180 18.71 37.80 13.85
C ASP A 180 19.63 36.84 14.61
N ILE A 181 19.75 35.59 14.18
CA ILE A 181 20.57 34.55 14.84
C ILE A 181 22.01 34.98 15.06
N ARG A 182 22.59 35.72 14.10
CA ARG A 182 23.98 36.21 14.18
C ARG A 182 24.23 37.22 15.30
N ARG A 183 23.18 37.78 15.90
CA ARG A 183 23.29 38.76 16.99
C ARG A 183 23.46 38.11 18.37
N TYR A 184 23.22 36.80 18.47
CA TYR A 184 23.24 36.07 19.73
C TYR A 184 24.49 35.18 19.83
N PRO A 185 25.05 34.98 21.03
CA PRO A 185 26.13 34.03 21.24
C PRO A 185 25.73 32.60 20.84
N PRO A 186 26.63 31.78 20.27
CA PRO A 186 26.35 30.39 19.91
C PRO A 186 25.76 29.57 21.06
N ASP A 187 26.28 29.75 22.29
CA ASP A 187 25.79 29.02 23.47
C ASP A 187 24.34 29.34 23.81
N HIS A 188 23.92 30.61 23.62
CA HIS A 188 22.53 31.02 23.78
C HIS A 188 21.64 30.32 22.76
N ILE A 189 22.04 30.33 21.48
CA ILE A 189 21.29 29.64 20.41
C ILE A 189 21.17 28.15 20.70
N ASN A 190 22.28 27.49 21.06
CA ASN A 190 22.32 26.06 21.33
C ASN A 190 21.42 25.69 22.51
N ALA A 191 21.43 26.50 23.58
CA ALA A 191 20.57 26.29 24.74
C ALA A 191 19.08 26.40 24.35
N VAL A 192 18.68 27.46 23.66
CA VAL A 192 17.28 27.68 23.25
C VAL A 192 16.81 26.59 22.29
N ILE A 193 17.63 26.23 21.30
CA ILE A 193 17.30 25.17 20.34
C ILE A 193 17.13 23.84 21.06
N THR A 194 17.98 23.52 22.03
CA THR A 194 17.85 22.30 22.85
C THR A 194 16.52 22.28 23.61
N HIS A 195 16.14 23.39 24.24
CA HIS A 195 14.86 23.51 24.96
C HIS A 195 13.67 23.35 23.99
N THR A 196 13.76 24.00 22.82
CA THR A 196 12.73 23.95 21.78
C THR A 196 12.55 22.54 21.23
N ILE A 197 13.64 21.84 20.92
CA ILE A 197 13.60 20.46 20.43
C ILE A 197 12.99 19.54 21.49
N HIS A 198 13.36 19.72 22.75
CA HIS A 198 12.83 18.90 23.84
C HIS A 198 11.32 19.14 24.03
N PHE A 199 10.90 20.39 24.01
CA PHE A 199 9.48 20.77 24.05
C PHE A 199 8.70 20.16 22.87
N VAL A 200 9.19 20.32 21.64
CA VAL A 200 8.56 19.77 20.43
C VAL A 200 8.50 18.23 20.49
N SER A 201 9.54 17.58 21.01
CA SER A 201 9.58 16.12 21.14
C SER A 201 8.53 15.60 22.13
N LEU A 202 8.38 16.27 23.29
CA LEU A 202 7.35 15.92 24.27
C LEU A 202 5.95 16.25 23.76
N LEU A 203 5.78 17.41 23.11
CA LEU A 203 4.50 17.82 22.54
C LEU A 203 4.03 16.84 21.46
N THR A 204 4.92 16.44 20.54
CA THR A 204 4.60 15.46 19.49
C THR A 204 4.37 14.06 20.05
N LEU A 205 5.08 13.67 21.11
CA LEU A 205 4.83 12.42 21.83
C LEU A 205 3.43 12.42 22.48
N TYR A 206 3.07 13.50 23.19
CA TYR A 206 1.76 13.62 23.82
C TYR A 206 0.63 13.66 22.80
N LEU A 207 0.83 14.33 21.66
CA LEU A 207 -0.17 14.40 20.62
C LEU A 207 -0.16 13.18 19.69
N GLY A 208 0.86 12.34 19.72
CA GLY A 208 1.00 11.21 18.79
C GLY A 208 1.19 11.64 17.33
N VAL A 209 1.84 12.78 17.10
CA VAL A 209 2.07 13.33 15.76
C VAL A 209 3.46 12.93 15.27
N LYS A 210 3.54 12.33 14.07
CA LYS A 210 4.82 12.04 13.42
C LYS A 210 5.27 13.25 12.58
N LEU A 211 6.46 13.77 12.88
CA LEU A 211 7.03 14.90 12.15
C LEU A 211 7.65 14.49 10.79
N PRO A 212 7.67 15.39 9.79
CA PRO A 212 8.35 15.18 8.51
C PRO A 212 9.86 15.03 8.66
N PHE A 213 10.49 15.89 9.46
CA PHE A 213 11.92 15.83 9.74
C PHE A 213 12.18 15.21 11.12
N GLU A 214 12.98 14.16 11.16
CA GLU A 214 13.30 13.40 12.37
C GLU A 214 14.58 13.94 13.02
N ILE A 215 14.55 14.10 14.35
CA ILE A 215 15.66 14.63 15.13
C ILE A 215 16.40 13.49 15.81
N HIS A 216 17.72 13.45 15.63
CA HIS A 216 18.61 12.45 16.19
C HIS A 216 19.70 13.11 17.01
N TRP A 217 20.15 12.45 18.08
CA TRP A 217 21.18 12.95 18.97
C TRP A 217 22.43 12.09 18.87
N THR A 218 23.63 12.71 18.85
CA THR A 218 24.89 11.95 18.78
C THR A 218 25.07 10.99 19.96
N GLY A 219 24.53 11.33 21.14
CA GLY A 219 24.52 10.46 22.32
C GLY A 219 23.41 9.39 22.33
N ARG A 220 22.66 9.23 21.24
CA ARG A 220 21.52 8.29 21.05
C ARG A 220 20.32 8.46 21.99
N LYS A 221 20.42 9.29 23.02
CA LYS A 221 19.33 9.66 23.94
C LYS A 221 18.94 11.11 23.72
N LEU A 222 17.64 11.41 23.87
CA LEU A 222 17.10 12.78 23.81
C LEU A 222 17.86 13.68 24.79
N GLY A 223 18.38 14.81 24.30
CA GLY A 223 19.13 15.78 25.10
C GLY A 223 20.59 15.42 25.39
N VAL A 224 21.10 14.28 24.90
CA VAL A 224 22.50 13.87 25.12
C VAL A 224 23.31 14.02 23.83
N GLY A 225 24.25 14.95 23.82
CA GLY A 225 25.12 15.24 22.67
C GLY A 225 24.54 16.33 21.77
N GLN A 226 24.90 16.30 20.49
CA GLN A 226 24.49 17.31 19.51
C GLN A 226 23.26 16.85 18.73
N PRO A 227 22.24 17.72 18.56
CA PRO A 227 21.07 17.41 17.75
C PRO A 227 21.35 17.57 16.26
N TRP A 228 20.84 16.62 15.48
CA TRP A 228 20.85 16.59 14.02
C TRP A 228 19.44 16.34 13.51
N ILE A 229 19.10 16.89 12.35
CA ILE A 229 17.76 16.77 11.76
C ILE A 229 17.87 16.42 10.28
N GLY A 230 16.98 15.55 9.81
CA GLY A 230 16.91 15.11 8.42
C GLY A 230 15.54 14.55 8.08
N ALA A 231 15.21 14.43 6.78
CA ALA A 231 13.90 13.95 6.36
C ALA A 231 13.67 12.49 6.79
N GLY A 232 12.53 12.22 7.42
CA GLY A 232 12.06 10.87 7.67
C GLY A 232 11.44 10.23 6.42
N ARG A 233 10.85 9.04 6.59
CA ARG A 233 10.06 8.40 5.51
C ARG A 233 8.70 9.07 5.38
N GLY A 234 8.36 9.57 4.19
CA GLY A 234 7.04 10.13 3.90
C GLY A 234 6.77 10.31 2.41
N SER A 235 5.66 10.99 2.10
CA SER A 235 5.23 11.23 0.72
C SER A 235 6.02 12.36 0.06
N GLU A 236 6.03 12.41 -1.27
CA GLU A 236 6.77 13.45 -2.03
C GLU A 236 6.09 14.84 -1.99
N HIS A 237 4.91 14.96 -1.39
CA HIS A 237 4.17 16.23 -1.31
C HIS A 237 4.92 17.26 -0.45
N GLY A 238 5.03 18.50 -0.94
CA GLY A 238 5.72 19.60 -0.23
C GLY A 238 7.24 19.59 -0.33
N GLY A 239 7.83 18.70 -1.16
CA GLY A 239 9.23 18.77 -1.58
C GLY A 239 10.28 18.55 -0.48
N TRP A 240 9.86 18.12 0.71
CA TRP A 240 10.73 17.92 1.89
C TRP A 240 11.38 16.53 1.90
N ALA A 241 10.72 15.50 1.36
CA ALA A 241 11.17 14.10 1.46
C ALA A 241 12.53 13.84 0.77
N LYS A 242 12.93 14.69 -0.19
CA LYS A 242 14.25 14.63 -0.84
C LYS A 242 15.41 15.12 0.04
N TRP A 243 15.13 15.74 1.18
CA TRP A 243 16.13 16.32 2.08
C TRP A 243 16.56 15.34 3.17
N HIS A 244 17.03 14.16 2.75
CA HIS A 244 17.44 13.07 3.65
C HIS A 244 18.77 13.34 4.37
N THR A 245 19.56 14.31 3.91
CA THR A 245 20.87 14.60 4.48
C THR A 245 20.68 15.22 5.86
N ASN A 246 21.40 14.70 6.85
CA ASN A 246 21.30 15.21 8.20
C ASN A 246 22.08 16.52 8.34
N HIS A 247 21.45 17.51 8.96
CA HIS A 247 22.03 18.82 9.24
C HIS A 247 22.10 19.09 10.76
N PRO A 248 23.15 19.75 11.26
CA PRO A 248 23.32 20.00 12.70
C PRO A 248 22.42 21.14 13.17
N LEU A 249 21.72 20.93 14.29
CA LEU A 249 20.97 21.95 15.03
C LEU A 249 21.83 22.60 16.14
N HIS A 250 23.15 22.65 15.94
CA HIS A 250 24.11 23.17 16.90
C HIS A 250 25.16 24.06 16.21
N LEU A 251 25.46 25.21 16.80
CA LEU A 251 26.52 26.12 16.39
C LEU A 251 27.78 25.84 17.21
N SER A 252 28.85 25.37 16.56
CA SER A 252 30.15 25.23 17.21
C SER A 252 30.85 26.58 17.33
N SER A 253 31.32 26.95 18.52
CA SER A 253 32.03 28.22 18.75
C SER A 253 33.39 28.32 18.03
N ALA A 254 33.87 27.23 17.39
CA ALA A 254 35.20 27.12 16.81
C ALA A 254 35.37 27.70 15.39
N THR A 255 34.31 28.12 14.70
CA THR A 255 34.41 28.61 13.31
C THR A 255 34.86 30.06 13.17
N LEU A 256 35.35 30.71 14.25
CA LEU A 256 35.98 32.04 14.19
C LEU A 256 37.52 32.00 14.18
N SER A 257 38.12 30.81 14.04
CA SER A 257 39.58 30.64 14.01
C SER A 257 40.08 30.43 12.58
N THR A 258 40.62 31.49 11.99
CA THR A 258 41.74 31.43 11.03
C THR A 258 41.48 30.76 9.68
N THR A 259 40.92 31.49 8.70
CA THR A 259 41.33 31.28 7.30
C THR A 259 42.72 31.88 7.11
N THR A 260 43.77 31.07 7.36
CA THR A 260 45.10 31.34 6.82
C THR A 260 45.04 31.33 5.29
N PRO A 261 45.55 32.35 4.58
CA PRO A 261 45.66 32.32 3.14
C PRO A 261 46.86 31.44 2.76
N THR A 262 46.62 30.16 2.48
CA THR A 262 47.66 29.31 1.89
C THR A 262 47.85 29.68 0.43
N SER A 263 48.87 30.51 0.20
CA SER A 263 49.85 30.43 -0.89
C SER A 263 49.31 30.10 -2.28
N THR A 264 49.17 31.16 -3.08
CA THR A 264 49.37 31.17 -4.54
C THR A 264 50.50 30.22 -4.98
N LYS A 265 50.14 29.16 -5.72
CA LYS A 265 51.03 28.55 -6.72
C LYS A 265 50.43 28.81 -8.10
N ASN A 266 51.05 29.73 -8.81
CA ASN A 266 50.91 29.94 -10.25
C ASN A 266 51.39 28.70 -11.01
N ILE A 267 50.53 28.03 -11.78
CA ILE A 267 50.88 27.23 -12.97
C ILE A 267 49.70 27.32 -13.98
N PRO A 268 49.96 27.39 -15.31
CA PRO A 268 49.10 28.07 -16.26
C PRO A 268 48.03 27.19 -16.91
N ILE A 269 47.11 27.91 -17.54
CA ILE A 269 45.98 27.48 -18.37
C ILE A 269 46.41 26.47 -19.44
N THR A 270 45.88 25.25 -19.35
CA THR A 270 45.55 24.42 -20.52
C THR A 270 44.24 23.67 -20.26
N SER A 271 43.29 23.85 -21.18
CA SER A 271 41.98 23.20 -21.21
C SER A 271 42.06 21.68 -21.11
N GLU A 272 41.31 21.09 -20.18
CA GLU A 272 40.67 19.78 -20.34
C GLU A 272 39.59 19.63 -19.26
N SER A 273 38.48 18.99 -19.63
CA SER A 273 37.25 18.89 -18.85
C SER A 273 37.47 18.19 -17.50
N TYR A 274 37.33 18.93 -16.41
CA TYR A 274 37.15 18.36 -15.08
C TYR A 274 35.69 18.54 -14.70
N LEU A 275 34.94 17.43 -14.65
CA LEU A 275 33.67 17.40 -13.93
C LEU A 275 34.04 17.56 -12.46
N GLU A 276 33.82 18.76 -11.93
CA GLU A 276 33.85 19.04 -10.51
C GLU A 276 32.88 18.05 -9.83
N PRO A 277 33.33 17.16 -8.92
CA PRO A 277 32.41 16.32 -8.19
C PRO A 277 31.45 17.24 -7.42
N ASP A 278 30.14 16.98 -7.55
CA ASP A 278 29.08 17.69 -6.82
C ASP A 278 29.56 17.98 -5.39
N PRO A 279 29.51 19.24 -4.91
CA PRO A 279 29.95 19.55 -3.57
C PRO A 279 29.15 18.68 -2.61
N GLU A 280 29.82 17.83 -1.82
CA GLU A 280 29.17 17.10 -0.74
C GLU A 280 28.27 18.08 0.01
N PRO A 281 26.99 17.75 0.26
CA PRO A 281 26.05 18.71 0.82
C PRO A 281 26.56 19.18 2.18
N GLN A 282 27.14 20.38 2.21
CA GLN A 282 27.73 20.91 3.43
C GLN A 282 26.64 21.01 4.48
N ALA A 283 26.88 20.38 5.63
CA ALA A 283 25.94 20.32 6.72
C ALA A 283 25.68 21.74 7.26
N SER A 284 24.55 22.35 6.87
CA SER A 284 24.21 23.74 7.20
C SER A 284 23.24 23.85 8.38
N PHE A 285 23.61 24.62 9.39
CA PHE A 285 22.73 24.97 10.52
C PHE A 285 21.46 25.70 10.06
N THR A 286 21.55 26.60 9.08
CA THR A 286 20.38 27.34 8.57
C THR A 286 19.37 26.39 7.91
N THR A 287 19.86 25.37 7.20
CA THR A 287 18.99 24.32 6.63
C THR A 287 18.34 23.50 7.74
N ALA A 288 19.10 23.12 8.76
CA ALA A 288 18.59 22.42 9.93
C ALA A 288 17.48 23.22 10.65
N LEU A 289 17.70 24.53 10.81
CA LEU A 289 16.70 25.41 11.40
C LEU A 289 15.43 25.47 10.54
N ALA A 290 15.56 25.63 9.22
CA ALA A 290 14.40 25.62 8.32
C ALA A 290 13.59 24.31 8.44
N MET A 291 14.26 23.16 8.61
CA MET A 291 13.60 21.87 8.87
C MET A 291 12.82 21.88 10.20
N LEU A 292 13.38 22.49 11.25
CA LEU A 292 12.69 22.66 12.53
C LEU A 292 11.47 23.59 12.40
N LEU A 293 11.60 24.71 11.66
CA LEU A 293 10.48 25.61 11.37
C LEU A 293 9.35 24.88 10.64
N TYR A 294 9.70 24.08 9.63
CA TYR A 294 8.76 23.27 8.86
C TYR A 294 8.01 22.28 9.76
N ASN A 295 8.72 21.61 10.67
CA ASN A 295 8.12 20.71 11.65
C ASN A 295 7.12 21.42 12.55
N VAL A 296 7.43 22.64 13.01
CA VAL A 296 6.52 23.44 13.87
C VAL A 296 5.29 23.87 13.09
N SER A 297 5.43 24.35 11.86
CA SER A 297 4.29 24.70 11.01
C SER A 297 3.43 23.48 10.67
N TYR A 298 4.05 22.33 10.41
CA TYR A 298 3.32 21.08 10.21
C TYR A 298 2.57 20.65 11.47
N LEU A 299 3.21 20.72 12.63
CA LEU A 299 2.57 20.42 13.91
C LEU A 299 1.35 21.32 14.13
N ALA A 300 1.49 22.63 13.89
CA ALA A 300 0.38 23.58 13.96
C ALA A 300 -0.78 23.18 13.03
N TYR A 301 -0.48 22.84 11.78
CA TYR A 301 -1.48 22.35 10.83
C TYR A 301 -2.23 21.10 11.34
N THR A 302 -1.54 20.14 11.96
CA THR A 302 -2.21 18.96 12.53
C THR A 302 -3.18 19.30 13.66
N GLN A 303 -2.95 20.41 14.36
CA GLN A 303 -3.78 20.90 15.46
C GLN A 303 -4.75 22.01 15.03
N ASN A 304 -5.02 22.12 13.73
CA ASN A 304 -5.95 23.09 13.13
C ASN A 304 -5.53 24.56 13.34
N VAL A 305 -4.23 24.82 13.44
CA VAL A 305 -3.64 26.15 13.51
C VAL A 305 -2.95 26.44 12.17
N ASP A 306 -3.37 27.49 11.47
CA ASP A 306 -2.77 27.90 10.21
C ASP A 306 -1.56 28.81 10.45
N VAL A 307 -0.42 28.45 9.87
CA VAL A 307 0.84 29.20 9.99
C VAL A 307 1.30 29.61 8.59
N PRO A 308 1.11 30.87 8.19
CA PRO A 308 1.55 31.35 6.90
C PRO A 308 3.09 31.42 6.82
N LEU A 309 3.63 31.37 5.60
CA LEU A 309 5.08 31.35 5.35
C LEU A 309 5.83 32.51 6.03
N ASN A 310 5.22 33.70 6.12
CA ASN A 310 5.82 34.88 6.74
C ASN A 310 5.90 34.82 8.28
N GLN A 311 5.12 33.94 8.93
CA GLN A 311 5.10 33.74 10.38
C GLN A 311 5.75 32.41 10.79
N ALA A 312 6.22 31.61 9.84
CA ALA A 312 6.89 30.33 10.11
C ALA A 312 8.14 30.48 10.99
N GLY A 313 8.77 31.66 11.00
CA GLY A 313 9.91 31.98 11.86
C GLY A 313 9.58 32.23 13.33
N ASP A 314 8.30 32.50 13.67
CA ASP A 314 7.85 32.84 15.02
C ASP A 314 7.55 31.58 15.85
N VAL A 315 8.57 30.71 15.99
CA VAL A 315 8.44 29.33 16.49
C VAL A 315 7.71 29.23 17.82
N LEU A 316 8.11 30.00 18.83
CA LEU A 316 7.53 29.89 20.18
C LEU A 316 6.09 30.39 20.23
N SER A 317 5.77 31.45 19.48
CA SER A 317 4.40 31.94 19.30
C SER A 317 3.51 30.89 18.62
N ASN A 318 4.04 30.24 17.58
CA ASN A 318 3.34 29.17 16.88
C ASN A 318 3.10 27.98 17.81
N LEU A 319 4.11 27.55 18.58
CA LEU A 319 4.00 26.46 19.55
C LEU A 319 3.00 26.77 20.67
N TRP A 320 2.99 28.00 21.18
CA TRP A 320 1.98 28.45 22.14
C TRP A 320 0.57 28.37 21.55
N SER A 321 0.40 28.85 20.31
CA SER A 321 -0.88 28.79 19.59
C SER A 321 -1.36 27.35 19.40
N VAL A 322 -0.44 26.41 19.14
CA VAL A 322 -0.74 24.98 19.12
C VAL A 322 -1.26 24.52 20.49
N CYS A 323 -0.56 24.84 21.57
CA CYS A 323 -0.90 24.40 22.92
C CYS A 323 -2.24 24.98 23.42
N CYS A 324 -2.65 26.13 22.88
CA CYS A 324 -3.93 26.77 23.19
C CYS A 324 -5.07 26.43 22.21
N SER A 325 -4.82 25.56 21.21
CA SER A 325 -5.83 25.19 20.22
C SER A 325 -7.04 24.51 20.89
N SER A 326 -8.25 24.95 20.52
CA SER A 326 -9.50 24.30 20.95
C SER A 326 -9.66 22.88 20.41
N ASP A 327 -8.88 22.52 19.40
CA ASP A 327 -8.88 21.23 18.73
C ASP A 327 -7.66 20.36 19.05
N LEU A 328 -6.87 20.77 20.07
CA LEU A 328 -5.68 20.06 20.51
C LEU A 328 -5.95 18.57 20.74
N GLY A 329 -5.19 17.71 20.05
CA GLY A 329 -5.25 16.26 20.15
C GLY A 329 -6.51 15.61 19.54
N LYS A 330 -7.49 16.37 19.04
CA LYS A 330 -8.71 15.77 18.45
C LYS A 330 -8.38 14.98 17.19
N ARG A 331 -7.75 15.63 16.21
CA ARG A 331 -7.39 15.02 14.92
C ARG A 331 -6.36 13.90 15.06
N SER A 332 -5.46 14.03 16.02
CA SER A 332 -4.39 13.05 16.21
C SER A 332 -4.87 11.70 16.73
N HIS A 333 -6.06 11.61 17.34
CA HIS A 333 -6.61 10.33 17.84
C HIS A 333 -8.03 10.02 17.34
N GLU A 334 -8.52 10.80 16.39
CA GLU A 334 -8.89 10.33 15.05
C GLU A 334 -8.68 8.84 14.78
N THR A 335 -9.52 7.91 15.24
CA THR A 335 -9.38 6.49 14.86
C THR A 335 -9.85 6.22 13.43
N ASN A 336 -10.57 7.17 12.82
CA ASN A 336 -11.02 7.09 11.44
C ASN A 336 -11.22 8.50 10.85
N PRO A 337 -10.59 8.86 9.72
CA PRO A 337 -9.59 8.06 9.00
C PRO A 337 -8.27 7.95 9.78
N PHE A 338 -7.48 6.92 9.49
CA PHE A 338 -6.12 6.81 10.02
C PHE A 338 -5.32 8.06 9.67
N LEU A 339 -4.41 8.45 10.57
CA LEU A 339 -3.50 9.56 10.31
C LEU A 339 -2.74 9.32 8.99
N PRO A 340 -2.82 10.25 8.02
CA PRO A 340 -2.05 10.12 6.79
C PRO A 340 -0.55 10.14 7.10
N PRO A 341 0.30 9.62 6.18
CA PRO A 341 1.74 9.82 6.29
C PRO A 341 2.08 11.31 6.47
N PRO A 342 3.22 11.65 7.09
CA PRO A 342 3.62 13.04 7.33
C PRO A 342 3.48 13.87 6.05
N THR A 343 2.91 15.08 6.19
CA THR A 343 2.44 16.00 5.13
C THR A 343 1.38 15.42 4.16
N PRO A 344 0.08 15.53 4.48
CA PRO A 344 -0.95 15.27 3.49
C PRO A 344 -0.94 16.37 2.41
N ALA A 345 -1.54 16.10 1.26
CA ALA A 345 -1.66 17.08 0.16
C ALA A 345 -2.32 18.41 0.55
N GLY A 346 -3.06 18.45 1.67
CA GLY A 346 -3.66 19.67 2.22
C GLY A 346 -2.71 20.58 3.01
N PHE A 347 -1.46 20.17 3.27
CA PHE A 347 -0.46 21.04 3.89
C PHE A 347 0.26 21.85 2.80
N GLY A 348 -0.09 23.13 2.67
CA GLY A 348 0.34 23.99 1.56
C GLY A 348 1.73 24.61 1.68
N LEU A 349 2.46 24.38 2.78
CA LEU A 349 3.79 24.95 2.96
C LEU A 349 4.83 24.12 2.19
N ASP A 350 5.48 24.75 1.21
CA ASP A 350 6.58 24.15 0.47
C ASP A 350 7.92 24.37 1.19
N PHE A 351 8.69 23.29 1.39
CA PHE A 351 9.94 23.38 2.13
C PHE A 351 10.99 24.24 1.41
N MET A 352 11.03 24.21 0.07
CA MET A 352 12.00 25.02 -0.68
C MET A 352 11.74 26.51 -0.50
N GLN A 353 10.48 26.93 -0.56
CA GLN A 353 10.09 28.32 -0.28
C GLN A 353 10.46 28.75 1.15
N LEU A 354 10.23 27.89 2.14
CA LEU A 354 10.63 28.17 3.53
C LEU A 354 12.14 28.29 3.69
N LEU A 355 12.92 27.39 3.08
CA LEU A 355 14.37 27.45 3.11
C LEU A 355 14.90 28.73 2.45
N GLN A 356 14.32 29.14 1.33
CA GLN A 356 14.65 30.40 0.67
C GLN A 356 14.31 31.61 1.55
N ALA A 357 13.15 31.62 2.20
CA ALA A 357 12.76 32.68 3.13
C ALA A 357 13.66 32.75 4.37
N THR A 358 14.14 31.60 4.87
CA THR A 358 15.02 31.48 6.03
C THR A 358 16.45 31.95 5.72
N THR A 359 16.90 31.75 4.48
CA THR A 359 18.26 32.12 4.02
C THR A 359 18.34 33.54 3.45
N ALA A 360 17.21 34.14 3.04
CA ALA A 360 17.15 35.50 2.54
C ALA A 360 17.54 36.49 3.64
N ASN A 361 18.72 37.11 3.49
CA ASN A 361 19.24 38.13 4.40
C ASN A 361 18.32 39.37 4.37
N PRO A 362 17.69 39.80 5.48
CA PRO A 362 16.78 40.95 5.50
C PRO A 362 17.48 42.31 5.32
N ALA A 363 18.81 42.33 5.14
CA ALA A 363 19.61 43.54 4.98
C ALA A 363 19.23 44.46 3.79
N SER A 364 18.32 44.04 2.89
CA SER A 364 17.79 44.90 1.81
C SER A 364 16.42 45.52 2.09
N ARG A 365 15.73 45.19 3.20
CA ARG A 365 14.56 45.97 3.64
C ARG A 365 15.03 47.24 4.33
N VAL A 366 15.56 48.17 3.54
CA VAL A 366 15.47 49.59 3.85
C VAL A 366 14.02 49.85 4.22
N ARG A 367 13.80 50.21 5.50
CA ARG A 367 12.50 50.63 6.02
C ARG A 367 11.89 51.58 5.00
N ALA A 368 10.79 51.18 4.38
CA ALA A 368 9.91 52.12 3.70
C ALA A 368 9.46 53.12 4.78
N HIS A 369 10.13 54.27 4.80
CA HIS A 369 9.73 55.39 5.63
C HIS A 369 8.28 55.70 5.28
N LYS A 370 7.40 55.47 6.26
CA LYS A 370 6.03 55.94 6.27
C LYS A 370 6.11 57.44 5.98
N ALA A 371 5.74 57.83 4.76
CA ALA A 371 5.69 59.22 4.36
C ALA A 371 4.77 59.95 5.35
N ARG A 372 5.38 60.84 6.15
CA ARG A 372 4.67 61.78 7.00
C ARG A 372 3.78 62.62 6.09
N LYS A 373 2.47 62.32 6.12
CA LYS A 373 1.45 63.20 5.56
C LYS A 373 1.46 64.46 6.44
N ARG A 374 2.04 65.52 5.89
CA ARG A 374 2.09 66.88 6.43
C ARG A 374 0.65 67.35 6.63
N VAL A 375 0.20 67.43 7.89
CA VAL A 375 -1.02 68.14 8.26
C VAL A 375 -0.66 69.63 8.24
N GLU A 376 -1.32 70.37 7.35
CA GLU A 376 -1.27 71.83 7.33
C GLU A 376 -1.87 72.39 8.62
N LYS A 377 -1.11 73.30 9.22
CA LYS A 377 -1.48 74.12 10.37
C LYS A 377 -2.51 75.15 9.89
N LEU A 378 -3.75 75.05 10.39
CA LEU A 378 -4.69 76.18 10.43
C LEU A 378 -4.38 77.03 11.67
N PRO A 379 -4.56 78.37 11.62
CA PRO A 379 -4.13 79.28 12.67
C PRO A 379 -5.12 79.30 13.85
N GLU A 380 -4.55 79.44 15.06
CA GLU A 380 -5.23 79.80 16.30
C GLU A 380 -6.09 81.05 16.11
N VAL A 381 -7.35 80.95 16.49
CA VAL A 381 -8.17 82.09 16.91
C VAL A 381 -8.47 81.83 18.38
N ASP A 382 -7.81 82.60 19.23
CA ASP A 382 -8.23 82.85 20.61
C ASP A 382 -9.63 83.47 20.58
N GLU A 383 -10.56 82.96 21.40
CA GLU A 383 -11.58 83.76 22.08
C GLU A 383 -12.39 82.88 23.05
N ASP A 384 -12.33 83.29 24.32
CA ASP A 384 -13.36 83.22 25.36
C ASP A 384 -13.82 81.82 25.85
N GLY A 385 -13.52 81.39 27.08
CA GLY A 385 -13.61 82.17 28.32
C GLY A 385 -15.04 82.15 28.84
N TRP A 386 -15.49 81.05 29.46
CA TRP A 386 -16.61 81.07 30.40
C TRP A 386 -16.40 80.06 31.53
N ASP A 387 -16.26 80.64 32.72
CA ASP A 387 -16.09 80.02 34.02
C ASP A 387 -17.25 79.10 34.42
N ILE A 388 -16.89 78.05 35.17
CA ILE A 388 -17.77 77.26 36.01
C ILE A 388 -17.64 77.81 37.43
N ILE A 389 -18.72 78.33 38.04
CA ILE A 389 -18.96 78.24 39.50
C ILE A 389 -20.47 78.12 39.82
N GLU A 390 -20.81 76.96 40.38
CA GLU A 390 -21.68 76.59 41.52
C GLU A 390 -23.04 77.26 41.82
N ASP A 391 -24.02 76.37 41.97
CA ASP A 391 -25.09 76.26 42.98
C ASP A 391 -25.40 77.46 43.89
N THR A 392 -26.68 77.86 43.92
CA THR A 392 -27.42 78.14 45.16
C THR A 392 -28.93 78.22 44.92
N THR A 393 -29.67 77.43 45.73
CA THR A 393 -31.10 77.47 46.10
C THR A 393 -32.18 77.18 45.05
#